data_AF-W9L6H0-F1
#
_entry.id   AF-W9L6H0-F1
#
_cell.length_a   1.000
_cell.length_b   1.000
_cell.length_c   1.000
_cell.angle_alpha   90.00
_cell.angle_beta   90.00
_cell.angle_gamma   90.00
#
_symmetry.space_group_name_H-M   'P 1'
#
loop_
_entity.id
_entity.type
_entity.pdbx_description
1 polymer ?
#
loop_
_entity_poly.entity_id
_entity_poly.type
_entity_poly.pdbx_seq_one_letter_code
_entity_poly.pdbx_strand_id
1 'polypeptide(L)'
;MAPPESHIRLQKEAETKTIAAANNDALIDELYGILKEIPMGSPACSEDIYGLDTGIAWMSEDLQWTNSDNISGQGKSSVQSSSEEKKKFERAVDIIHEIADIE
;
A
#
# COMPACT_ATOMS: atom_id res chain seq x y z
N MET A 1 13.47 41.87 -1.05
CA MET A 1 12.75 40.83 -1.78
C MET A 1 12.88 39.55 -0.97
N ALA A 2 11.85 39.16 -0.22
CA ALA A 2 11.87 37.92 0.56
C ALA A 2 11.61 36.72 -0.38
N PRO A 3 12.18 35.53 -0.11
CA PRO A 3 11.90 34.35 -0.93
C PRO A 3 10.42 33.95 -0.75
N PRO A 4 9.79 33.38 -1.80
CA PRO A 4 8.41 32.93 -1.69
C PRO A 4 8.31 31.81 -0.67
N GLU A 5 7.29 31.90 0.19
CA GLU A 5 6.99 30.92 1.23
C GLU A 5 6.88 29.52 0.61
N SER A 6 7.94 28.74 0.79
CA SER A 6 7.90 27.30 0.64
C SER A 6 6.83 26.81 1.60
N HIS A 7 5.71 26.36 1.06
CA HIS A 7 4.70 25.64 1.82
C HIS A 7 5.38 24.41 2.40
N ILE A 8 5.81 24.52 3.66
CA ILE A 8 6.33 23.40 4.43
C ILE A 8 5.14 22.44 4.55
N ARG A 9 5.16 21.40 3.72
CA ARG A 9 4.23 20.29 3.85
C ARG A 9 4.58 19.65 5.18
N LEU A 10 3.74 19.87 6.18
CA LEU A 10 3.82 19.19 7.47
C LEU A 10 3.74 17.69 7.15
N GLN A 11 4.88 17.01 7.11
CA GLN A 11 4.91 15.56 7.21
C GLN A 11 4.40 15.28 8.62
N LYS A 12 3.13 14.84 8.75
CA LYS A 12 2.67 14.23 9.98
C LYS A 12 3.70 13.14 10.30
N GLU A 13 4.34 13.20 11.46
CA GLU A 13 5.34 12.21 11.86
C GLU A 13 4.76 10.81 11.61
N ALA A 14 5.49 9.97 10.88
CA ALA A 14 5.04 8.64 10.52
C ALA A 14 4.96 7.79 11.80
N GLU A 15 3.76 7.67 12.37
CA GLU A 15 3.49 6.80 13.49
C GLU A 15 3.70 5.35 13.04
N THR A 16 4.82 4.75 13.44
CA THR A 16 5.11 3.35 13.16
C THR A 16 4.50 2.48 14.26
N LYS A 17 3.57 1.59 13.90
CA LYS A 17 2.98 0.61 14.83
C LYS A 17 3.61 -0.76 14.62
N THR A 18 4.19 -1.32 15.68
CA THR A 18 4.63 -2.72 15.70
C THR A 18 3.57 -3.57 16.40
N ILE A 19 3.24 -4.70 15.79
CA ILE A 19 2.17 -5.60 16.22
C ILE A 19 2.74 -7.01 16.45
N ALA A 20 2.11 -7.80 17.32
CA ALA A 20 2.43 -9.21 17.46
C ALA A 20 1.71 -10.03 16.38
N ALA A 21 2.47 -10.85 15.63
CA ALA A 21 1.92 -11.70 14.58
C ALA A 21 0.91 -12.72 15.14
N ALA A 22 1.22 -13.36 16.27
CA ALA A 22 0.43 -14.47 16.84
C ALA A 22 -1.08 -14.18 17.06
N ASN A 23 -1.47 -12.90 17.22
CA ASN A 23 -2.87 -12.52 17.38
C ASN A 23 -3.57 -12.20 16.05
N ASN A 24 -2.82 -12.14 14.96
CA ASN A 24 -3.23 -11.68 13.63
C ASN A 24 -2.88 -12.69 12.52
N ASP A 25 -2.37 -13.89 12.85
CA ASP A 25 -1.87 -14.86 11.86
C ASP A 25 -2.87 -15.11 10.72
N ALA A 26 -4.16 -15.28 11.04
CA ALA A 26 -5.20 -15.49 10.02
C ALA A 26 -5.38 -14.30 9.05
N LEU A 27 -5.28 -13.07 9.56
CA LEU A 27 -5.38 -11.85 8.75
C LEU A 27 -4.10 -11.64 7.92
N ILE A 28 -2.94 -11.94 8.50
CA ILE A 28 -1.64 -11.87 7.80
C ILE A 28 -1.61 -12.90 6.65
N ASP A 29 -2.12 -14.11 6.88
CA ASP A 29 -2.24 -15.15 5.86
C ASP A 29 -3.23 -14.75 4.75
N GLU A 30 -4.37 -14.15 5.10
CA GLU A 30 -5.35 -13.63 4.13
C GLU A 30 -4.73 -12.53 3.26
N LEU A 31 -4.06 -11.55 3.88
CA LEU A 31 -3.37 -10.47 3.18
C LEU A 31 -2.31 -11.03 2.22
N TYR A 32 -1.46 -11.92 2.69
CA TYR A 32 -0.45 -12.58 1.87
C TYR A 32 -1.06 -13.35 0.69
N GLY A 33 -2.17 -14.06 0.92
CA GLY A 33 -2.91 -14.75 -0.13
C GLY A 33 -3.43 -13.79 -1.21
N ILE A 34 -4.03 -12.67 -0.80
CA ILE A 34 -4.50 -11.63 -1.72
C ILE A 34 -3.34 -11.07 -2.56
N LEU A 35 -2.22 -10.70 -1.93
CA LEU A 35 -1.09 -10.08 -2.62
C LEU A 35 -0.43 -11.00 -3.66
N LYS A 36 -0.53 -12.32 -3.48
CA LYS A 36 -0.10 -13.30 -4.50
C LYS A 36 -1.00 -13.36 -5.72
N GLU A 37 -2.28 -13.05 -5.57
CA GLU A 37 -3.27 -13.18 -6.64
C GLU A 37 -3.40 -11.91 -7.47
N ILE A 38 -3.15 -10.74 -6.86
CA ILE A 38 -3.32 -9.45 -7.54
C ILE A 38 -2.02 -8.97 -8.20
N PRO A 39 -2.10 -8.31 -9.36
CA PRO A 39 -0.92 -7.93 -10.12
C PRO A 39 -0.13 -6.82 -9.44
N MET A 40 1.20 -6.90 -9.45
CA MET A 40 2.04 -5.78 -9.06
C MET A 40 2.21 -4.81 -10.25
N GLY A 41 2.21 -3.49 -9.98
CA GLY A 41 2.53 -2.48 -10.98
C GLY A 41 3.92 -2.70 -11.60
N SER A 42 4.07 -2.36 -12.89
CA SER A 42 5.33 -2.51 -13.61
C SER A 42 5.66 -1.25 -14.43
N PRO A 43 6.79 -0.57 -14.15
CA PRO A 43 7.83 -0.94 -13.17
C PRO A 43 7.35 -0.85 -11.72
N ALA A 44 8.00 -1.58 -10.80
CA ALA A 44 7.62 -1.55 -9.39
C ALA A 44 7.62 -0.10 -8.85
N CYS A 45 6.66 0.23 -8.01
CA CYS A 45 6.48 1.58 -7.44
C CYS A 45 6.16 2.68 -8.50
N SER A 46 5.58 2.32 -9.66
CA SER A 46 5.29 3.29 -10.72
C SER A 46 4.02 4.11 -10.47
N GLU A 47 2.88 3.46 -10.32
CA GLU A 47 1.54 4.07 -10.31
C GLU A 47 0.70 3.33 -9.29
N ASP A 48 -0.23 4.03 -8.63
CA ASP A 48 -1.32 3.38 -7.91
C ASP A 48 -2.29 2.76 -8.92
N ILE A 49 -2.08 1.48 -9.24
CA ILE A 49 -2.91 0.78 -10.23
C ILE A 49 -4.30 0.43 -9.68
N TYR A 50 -4.54 0.61 -8.39
CA TYR A 50 -5.80 0.31 -7.72
C TYR A 50 -6.65 1.56 -7.49
N GLY A 51 -6.02 2.71 -7.28
CA GLY A 51 -6.65 4.02 -7.18
C GLY A 51 -7.27 4.29 -5.82
N LEU A 52 -6.68 3.77 -4.74
CA LEU A 52 -7.17 3.93 -3.36
C LEU A 52 -6.36 4.93 -2.53
N ASP A 53 -5.39 5.64 -3.11
CA ASP A 53 -4.51 6.57 -2.38
C ASP A 53 -3.82 5.91 -1.17
N THR A 54 -3.59 4.60 -1.27
CA THR A 54 -3.02 3.78 -0.22
C THR A 54 -1.92 2.92 -0.82
N GLY A 55 -0.70 3.13 -0.32
CA GLY A 55 0.44 2.30 -0.68
C GLY A 55 0.56 1.10 0.24
N ILE A 56 0.78 -0.09 -0.33
CA ILE A 56 1.13 -1.29 0.42
C ILE A 56 2.50 -1.76 -0.07
N ALA A 57 3.39 -2.06 0.86
CA ALA A 57 4.65 -2.73 0.58
C ALA A 57 4.75 -3.98 1.47
N TRP A 58 4.91 -5.13 0.83
CA TRP A 58 5.13 -6.41 1.50
C TRP A 58 6.50 -6.94 1.12
N MET A 59 7.30 -7.27 2.15
CA MET A 59 8.64 -7.79 1.97
C MET A 59 8.85 -9.03 2.83
N SER A 60 9.04 -10.18 2.18
CA SER A 60 9.27 -11.49 2.81
C SER A 60 10.25 -12.31 1.97
N GLU A 61 10.68 -13.47 2.47
CA GLU A 61 11.65 -14.32 1.76
C GLU A 61 11.12 -14.83 0.41
N ASP A 62 9.80 -15.02 0.30
CA ASP A 62 9.15 -15.67 -0.84
C ASP A 62 8.18 -14.77 -1.62
N LEU A 63 7.84 -13.59 -1.08
CA LEU A 63 7.05 -12.57 -1.76
C LEU A 63 7.65 -11.17 -1.54
N GLN A 64 7.92 -10.49 -2.64
CA GLN A 64 8.20 -9.05 -2.69
C GLN A 64 7.09 -8.40 -3.52
N TRP A 65 6.29 -7.54 -2.91
CA TRP A 65 5.14 -6.92 -3.56
C TRP A 65 4.99 -5.47 -3.14
N THR A 66 4.67 -4.58 -4.09
CA THR A 66 4.45 -3.18 -3.77
C THR A 66 3.45 -2.51 -4.71
N ASN A 67 2.58 -1.68 -4.13
CA ASN A 67 1.79 -0.67 -4.81
C ASN A 67 2.09 0.70 -4.20
N SER A 68 2.29 1.70 -5.05
CA SER A 68 2.43 3.09 -4.61
C SER A 68 1.06 3.69 -4.34
N ASP A 69 1.02 4.73 -3.51
CA ASP A 69 -0.13 5.65 -3.48
C ASP A 69 -0.10 6.61 -4.68
N ASN A 70 -1.10 7.47 -4.79
CA ASN A 70 -1.19 8.45 -5.89
C ASN A 70 -0.18 9.61 -5.73
N ILE A 71 0.49 9.70 -4.58
CA ILE A 71 1.37 10.80 -4.20
C ILE A 71 2.84 10.48 -4.49
N SER A 72 3.22 9.20 -4.37
CA SER A 72 4.60 8.70 -4.40
C SER A 72 4.96 7.93 -5.68
N GLY A 73 3.99 7.65 -6.55
CA GLY A 73 4.21 6.95 -7.81
C GLY A 73 5.21 7.67 -8.72
N GLN A 74 6.18 6.91 -9.28
CA GLN A 74 7.25 7.45 -10.13
C GLN A 74 6.95 7.40 -11.65
N GLY A 75 5.73 7.08 -12.07
CA GLY A 75 5.40 7.01 -13.49
C GLY A 75 4.06 6.34 -13.78
N LYS A 76 3.88 5.85 -15.02
CA LYS A 76 2.71 5.03 -15.39
C LYS A 76 3.08 3.56 -15.35
N SER A 77 2.14 2.73 -14.91
CA SER A 77 2.29 1.28 -14.97
C SER A 77 1.85 0.75 -16.34
N SER A 78 2.63 -0.19 -16.89
CA SER A 78 2.24 -1.00 -18.04
C SER A 78 1.18 -2.07 -17.69
N VAL A 79 0.98 -2.30 -16.40
CA VAL A 79 -0.01 -3.22 -15.83
C VAL A 79 -1.13 -2.40 -15.20
N GLN A 80 -2.38 -2.80 -15.40
CA GLN A 80 -3.55 -2.14 -14.84
C GLN A 80 -4.42 -3.19 -14.16
N SER A 81 -5.03 -2.83 -13.03
CA SER A 81 -5.90 -3.75 -12.30
C SER A 81 -7.31 -3.78 -12.91
N SER A 82 -7.93 -4.96 -12.85
CA SER A 82 -9.35 -5.19 -13.11
C SER A 82 -10.20 -4.80 -11.91
N SER A 83 -11.52 -4.68 -12.11
CA SER A 83 -12.45 -4.37 -11.01
C SER A 83 -12.47 -5.43 -9.90
N GLU A 84 -12.18 -6.69 -10.21
CA GLU A 84 -12.11 -7.76 -9.20
C GLU A 84 -10.82 -7.67 -8.37
N GLU A 85 -9.70 -7.35 -9.01
CA GLU A 85 -8.42 -7.15 -8.33
C GLU A 85 -8.45 -5.90 -7.45
N LYS A 86 -9.19 -4.85 -7.85
CA LYS A 86 -9.45 -3.68 -7.00
C LYS A 86 -10.18 -4.03 -5.71
N LYS A 87 -11.23 -4.85 -5.77
CA LYS A 87 -11.96 -5.30 -4.58
C LYS A 87 -11.07 -6.12 -3.64
N LYS A 88 -10.17 -6.93 -4.20
CA LYS A 88 -9.18 -7.66 -3.40
C LYS A 88 -8.19 -6.70 -2.74
N PHE A 89 -7.74 -5.67 -3.45
CA PHE A 89 -6.88 -4.64 -2.88
C PHE A 89 -7.60 -3.82 -1.80
N GLU A 90 -8.88 -3.48 -1.98
CA GLU A 90 -9.71 -2.87 -0.93
C GLU A 90 -9.73 -3.74 0.33
N ARG A 91 -9.95 -5.06 0.18
CA ARG A 91 -9.86 -5.99 1.31
C ARG A 91 -8.46 -6.03 1.94
N ALA A 92 -7.39 -5.95 1.15
CA ALA A 92 -6.04 -5.89 1.67
C ALA A 92 -5.80 -4.64 2.55
N VAL A 93 -6.35 -3.49 2.14
CA VAL A 93 -6.31 -2.25 2.93
C VAL A 93 -7.12 -2.41 4.22
N ASP A 94 -8.34 -2.95 4.14
CA ASP A 94 -9.18 -3.21 5.32
C ASP A 94 -8.48 -4.12 6.33
N ILE A 95 -7.80 -5.19 5.87
CA ILE A 95 -7.02 -6.07 6.74
C ILE A 95 -5.92 -5.29 7.46
N ILE A 96 -5.19 -4.40 6.76
CA ILE A 96 -4.17 -3.57 7.39
C ILE A 96 -4.78 -2.67 8.46
N HIS A 97 -5.95 -2.08 8.20
CA HIS A 97 -6.67 -1.27 9.18
C HIS A 97 -7.10 -2.08 10.41
N GLU A 98 -7.65 -3.28 10.22
CA GLU A 98 -8.02 -4.20 11.30
C GLU A 98 -6.80 -4.58 12.16
N ILE A 99 -5.70 -4.96 11.51
CA ILE A 99 -4.45 -5.34 12.17
C ILE A 99 -3.83 -4.15 12.93
N ALA A 100 -3.81 -2.98 12.30
CA ALA A 100 -3.24 -1.77 12.86
C ALA A 100 -4.19 -1.07 13.83
N ASP A 101 -5.44 -1.53 13.99
CA ASP A 101 -6.47 -0.91 14.83
C ASP A 101 -6.56 0.60 14.56
N ILE A 102 -6.72 0.93 13.27
CA ILE A 102 -6.86 2.30 12.74
C ILE A 102 -8.17 2.40 11.96
N GLU A 103 -8.91 3.50 12.17
CA GLU A 103 -10.19 3.82 11.53
C GLU A 103 -10.01 4.55 10.19
#